data_AF-A0A1A7W7B5-F1
#
_entry.id   AF-A0A1A7W7B5-F1
#
_cell.length_a   1.000
_cell.length_b   1.000
_cell.length_c   1.000
_cell.angle_alpha   90.00
_cell.angle_beta   90.00
_cell.angle_gamma   90.00
#
_symmetry.space_group_name_H-M   'P 1'
#
loop_
_entity.id
_entity.type
_entity.pdbx_description
1 polymer ?
#
loop_
_entity_poly.entity_id
_entity_poly.type
_entity_poly.pdbx_seq_one_letter_code
_entity_poly.pdbx_strand_id
1 'polypeptide(L)'
;SCPPCGRFMHAELTDRMVMSLTNTLPLCSSLRFVSLEGNILPDQSFHLLLTESSVLTQLHLRCNRIGDEGARLIGSALSTPTSANKSLIYLNLAFNWIGDAGAAHIAQGLRLNR
;
A
#
# COMPACT_ATOMS: atom_id res chain seq x y z
N SER A 1 5.44 3.25 -21.93
CA SER A 1 4.57 4.42 -21.70
C SER A 1 3.44 4.01 -20.78
N CYS A 2 3.47 4.45 -19.51
CA CYS A 2 2.34 4.26 -18.59
C CYS A 2 1.17 5.09 -19.15
N PRO A 3 -0.06 4.55 -19.29
CA PRO A 3 -1.20 5.34 -19.77
C PRO A 3 -1.37 6.57 -18.87
N PRO A 4 -1.96 7.66 -19.40
CA PRO A 4 -2.17 8.85 -18.60
C PRO A 4 -3.07 8.44 -17.43
N CYS A 5 -2.50 8.34 -16.23
CA CYS A 5 -3.24 8.47 -15.00
C CYS A 5 -3.82 9.89 -15.08
N GLY A 6 -4.99 9.98 -15.73
CA GLY A 6 -5.77 11.19 -15.84
C GLY A 6 -5.88 11.76 -14.44
N ARG A 7 -5.92 13.08 -14.39
CA ARG A 7 -5.96 13.95 -13.22
C ARG A 7 -7.16 13.59 -12.31
N PHE A 8 -7.12 12.43 -11.68
CA PHE A 8 -8.21 11.84 -10.92
C PHE A 8 -7.84 11.91 -9.45
N MET A 9 -8.56 12.81 -8.79
CA MET A 9 -8.58 13.08 -7.35
C MET A 9 -7.37 13.85 -6.81
N HIS A 10 -7.46 15.19 -6.87
CA HIS A 10 -6.90 16.08 -5.85
C HIS A 10 -7.60 15.86 -4.50
N ALA A 11 -7.60 14.63 -3.97
CA ALA A 11 -7.70 14.53 -2.53
C ALA A 11 -6.31 14.94 -2.04
N GLU A 12 -6.23 15.96 -1.19
CA GLU A 12 -4.98 16.34 -0.51
C GLU A 12 -4.61 15.27 0.54
N LEU A 13 -4.59 14.01 0.13
CA LEU A 13 -4.17 12.92 0.99
C LEU A 13 -2.69 13.15 1.28
N THR A 14 -2.38 13.27 2.56
CA THR A 14 -1.02 13.41 3.06
C THR A 14 -0.63 12.18 3.85
N ASP A 15 0.67 11.96 4.03
CA ASP A 15 1.19 10.86 4.85
C ASP A 15 0.66 10.92 6.29
N ARG A 16 0.39 12.12 6.81
CA ARG A 16 -0.27 12.31 8.12
C ARG A 16 -1.69 11.76 8.15
N MET A 17 -2.46 11.90 7.06
CA MET A 17 -3.81 11.33 7.00
C MET A 17 -3.76 9.80 6.96
N VAL A 18 -2.79 9.21 6.24
CA VAL A 18 -2.57 7.76 6.23
C VAL A 18 -2.16 7.25 7.62
N MET A 19 -1.29 7.97 8.32
CA MET A 19 -0.94 7.68 9.72
C MET A 19 -2.19 7.69 10.62
N SER A 20 -3.01 8.73 10.51
CA SER A 20 -4.27 8.81 11.27
C SER A 20 -5.21 7.64 10.95
N LEU A 21 -5.34 7.28 9.67
CA LEU A 21 -6.15 6.13 9.25
C LEU A 21 -5.60 4.82 9.83
N THR A 22 -4.29 4.64 9.83
CA THR A 22 -3.64 3.45 10.41
C THR A 22 -3.95 3.30 11.90
N ASN A 23 -4.01 4.41 12.64
CA ASN A 23 -4.33 4.40 14.06
C ASN A 23 -5.82 4.13 14.35
N THR A 24 -6.72 4.47 13.41
CA THR A 24 -8.17 4.27 13.60
C THR A 24 -8.67 2.94 13.03
N LEU A 25 -7.97 2.35 12.06
CA LEU A 25 -8.33 1.06 11.44
C LEU A 25 -8.59 -0.06 12.46
N PRO A 26 -7.75 -0.28 13.49
CA PRO A 26 -8.02 -1.32 14.50
C PRO A 26 -9.30 -1.10 15.31
N LEU A 27 -9.78 0.14 15.41
CA LEU A 27 -11.03 0.48 16.10
C LEU A 27 -12.27 0.20 15.23
N CYS A 28 -12.08 0.14 13.91
CA CYS A 28 -13.14 -0.09 12.94
C CYS A 28 -13.22 -1.58 12.58
N SER A 29 -13.98 -2.35 13.36
CA SER A 29 -14.12 -3.79 13.17
C SER A 29 -14.82 -4.20 11.86
N SER A 30 -15.47 -3.28 11.15
CA SER A 30 -16.17 -3.54 9.87
C SER A 30 -15.44 -3.03 8.63
N LEU A 31 -14.46 -2.14 8.77
CA LEU A 31 -13.78 -1.58 7.61
C LEU A 31 -12.81 -2.63 7.05
N ARG A 32 -13.04 -3.01 5.79
CA ARG A 32 -12.28 -4.09 5.12
C ARG A 32 -11.69 -3.66 3.78
N PHE A 33 -12.26 -2.63 3.18
CA PHE A 33 -11.89 -2.12 1.88
C PHE A 33 -11.51 -0.64 1.99
N VAL A 34 -10.36 -0.28 1.43
CA VAL A 34 -9.93 1.12 1.28
C VAL A 34 -9.40 1.33 -0.14
N SER A 35 -9.80 2.42 -0.77
CA SER A 35 -9.26 2.86 -2.06
C SER A 35 -8.62 4.23 -1.90
N LEU A 36 -7.35 4.32 -2.27
CA LEU A 36 -6.56 5.55 -2.29
C LEU A 36 -5.96 5.78 -3.68
N GLU A 37 -6.64 5.32 -4.74
CA GLU A 37 -6.17 5.47 -6.11
C GLU A 37 -6.02 6.95 -6.51
N GLY A 38 -4.97 7.26 -7.27
CA GLY A 38 -4.70 8.62 -7.77
C GLY A 38 -4.07 9.59 -6.77
N ASN A 39 -3.63 9.12 -5.60
CA ASN A 39 -3.00 9.95 -4.56
C ASN A 39 -1.47 9.86 -4.60
N ILE A 40 -0.80 10.99 -4.43
CA ILE A 40 0.66 11.04 -4.39
C ILE A 40 1.08 11.40 -2.97
N LEU A 41 1.69 10.44 -2.30
CA LEU A 41 2.26 10.63 -0.97
C LEU A 41 3.77 10.87 -1.11
N PRO A 42 4.28 12.05 -0.73
CA PRO A 42 5.72 12.33 -0.78
C PRO A 42 6.57 11.26 -0.09
N ASP A 43 6.15 10.77 1.08
CA ASP A 43 6.91 9.77 1.84
C ASP A 43 6.52 8.32 1.47
N GLN A 44 5.61 8.12 0.51
CA GLN A 44 5.11 6.81 0.09
C GLN A 44 4.62 5.93 1.26
N SER A 45 3.95 6.55 2.25
CA SER A 45 3.51 5.90 3.49
C SER A 45 2.37 4.90 3.36
N PHE A 46 1.94 4.52 2.14
CA PHE A 46 0.86 3.54 1.92
C PHE A 46 1.10 2.18 2.59
N HIS A 47 2.37 1.79 2.78
CA HIS A 47 2.78 0.56 3.45
C HIS A 47 2.27 0.45 4.90
N LEU A 48 1.94 1.57 5.55
CA LEU A 48 1.43 1.58 6.92
C LEU A 48 0.02 0.99 7.03
N LEU A 49 -0.75 1.00 5.94
CA LEU A 49 -2.05 0.34 5.85
C LEU A 49 -1.93 -1.19 5.69
N LEU A 50 -0.71 -1.69 5.53
CA LEU A 50 -0.39 -3.09 5.26
C LEU A 50 0.35 -3.77 6.43
N THR A 51 0.50 -3.11 7.57
CA THR A 51 1.15 -3.72 8.75
C THR A 51 0.40 -4.95 9.27
N GLU A 52 1.03 -5.74 10.13
CA GLU A 52 0.43 -6.94 10.73
C GLU A 52 -0.86 -6.67 11.52
N SER A 53 -1.02 -5.45 12.03
CA SER A 53 -2.21 -5.01 12.78
C SER A 53 -3.35 -4.52 11.89
N SER A 54 -3.14 -4.42 10.58
CA SER A 54 -4.16 -3.96 9.65
C SER A 54 -5.29 -4.97 9.54
N VAL A 55 -6.52 -4.46 9.58
CA VAL A 55 -7.77 -5.24 9.42
C VAL A 55 -8.27 -5.26 7.98
N LEU A 56 -7.58 -4.57 7.06
CA LEU A 56 -8.00 -4.48 5.67
C LEU A 56 -7.82 -5.81 4.96
N THR A 57 -8.83 -6.21 4.20
CA THR A 57 -8.76 -7.36 3.28
C THR A 57 -8.49 -6.92 1.85
N GLN A 58 -8.83 -5.68 1.48
CA GLN A 58 -8.63 -5.14 0.14
C GLN A 58 -8.09 -3.71 0.20
N LEU A 59 -6.99 -3.46 -0.51
CA LEU A 59 -6.38 -2.14 -0.63
C LEU A 59 -6.09 -1.81 -2.09
N HIS A 60 -6.60 -0.67 -2.55
CA HIS A 60 -6.38 -0.18 -3.91
C HIS A 60 -5.45 1.04 -3.91
N LEU A 61 -4.29 0.91 -4.55
CA LEU A 61 -3.23 1.93 -4.62
C LEU A 61 -2.81 2.25 -6.07
N ARG A 62 -3.74 2.10 -7.01
CA ARG A 62 -3.50 2.35 -8.43
C ARG A 62 -3.12 3.82 -8.67
N CYS A 63 -2.23 4.09 -9.61
CA CYS A 63 -1.90 5.47 -10.04
C CYS A 63 -1.36 6.38 -8.92
N ASN A 64 -0.61 5.83 -7.95
CA ASN A 64 -0.11 6.58 -6.80
C ASN A 64 1.37 7.01 -6.90
N ARG A 65 1.99 6.82 -8.08
CA ARG A 65 3.42 7.07 -8.33
C ARG A 65 4.35 6.37 -7.33
N ILE A 66 3.94 5.20 -6.83
CA ILE A 66 4.78 4.35 -5.97
C ILE A 66 5.99 3.90 -6.80
N GLY A 67 7.19 4.26 -6.34
CA GLY A 67 8.45 3.86 -6.95
C GLY A 67 9.06 2.63 -6.27
N ASP A 68 10.31 2.32 -6.61
CA ASP A 68 11.03 1.17 -6.04
C ASP A 68 11.15 1.22 -4.52
N GLU A 69 11.33 2.41 -3.95
CA GLU A 69 11.44 2.58 -2.50
C GLU A 69 10.09 2.35 -1.79
N GLY A 70 8.98 2.88 -2.33
CA GLY A 70 7.65 2.57 -1.79
C GLY A 70 7.30 1.10 -1.94
N ALA A 71 7.71 0.47 -3.04
CA ALA A 71 7.56 -0.98 -3.24
C ALA A 71 8.38 -1.80 -2.23
N ARG A 72 9.60 -1.35 -1.87
CA ARG A 72 10.40 -1.95 -0.80
C ARG A 72 9.69 -1.92 0.55
N LEU A 73 9.11 -0.76 0.89
CA LEU A 73 8.33 -0.58 2.11
C LEU A 73 7.07 -1.47 2.12
N ILE A 74 6.34 -1.53 1.00
CA ILE A 74 5.19 -2.42 0.82
C ILE A 74 5.57 -3.88 0.99
N GLY A 75 6.65 -4.34 0.34
CA GLY A 75 7.15 -5.71 0.47
C GLY A 75 7.46 -6.07 1.93
N SER A 76 8.08 -5.15 2.66
CA SER A 76 8.42 -5.33 4.09
C SER A 76 7.18 -5.36 4.99
N ALA A 77 6.16 -4.56 4.67
CA ALA A 77 4.90 -4.52 5.41
C ALA A 77 4.04 -5.78 5.17
N LEU A 78 4.05 -6.33 3.95
CA LEU A 78 3.36 -7.58 3.63
C LEU A 78 3.87 -8.74 4.49
N SER A 79 5.19 -8.90 4.60
CA SER A 79 5.81 -9.87 5.49
C SER A 79 7.32 -9.66 5.65
N THR A 80 7.78 -9.97 6.85
CA THR A 80 9.18 -10.17 7.24
C THR A 80 9.35 -11.60 7.75
N PRO A 81 10.58 -12.06 8.07
CA PRO A 81 10.78 -13.39 8.66
C PRO A 81 10.07 -13.62 10.01
N THR A 82 9.66 -12.54 10.71
CA THR A 82 9.10 -12.62 12.06
C THR A 82 7.67 -12.09 12.18
N SER A 83 7.14 -11.45 11.13
CA SER A 83 5.83 -10.79 11.14
C SER A 83 5.22 -10.79 9.75
N ALA A 84 3.90 -10.85 9.65
CA ALA A 84 3.19 -10.80 8.38
C ALA A 84 1.78 -10.26 8.54
N ASN A 85 1.30 -9.53 7.54
CA ASN A 85 -0.12 -9.19 7.43
C ASN A 85 -0.91 -10.45 7.03
N LYS A 86 -1.87 -10.83 7.89
CA LYS A 86 -2.72 -12.02 7.69
C LYS A 86 -4.13 -11.68 7.21
N SER A 87 -4.51 -10.40 7.20
CA SER A 87 -5.85 -9.94 6.85
C SER A 87 -5.99 -9.64 5.36
N LEU A 88 -4.93 -9.13 4.73
CA LEU A 88 -4.98 -8.66 3.36
C LEU A 88 -5.07 -9.81 2.36
N ILE A 89 -6.07 -9.74 1.49
CA ILE A 89 -6.36 -10.73 0.43
C ILE A 89 -6.08 -10.12 -0.95
N TYR A 90 -6.29 -8.81 -1.11
CA TYR A 90 -6.16 -8.12 -2.39
C TYR A 90 -5.40 -6.80 -2.26
N LEU A 91 -4.37 -6.63 -3.09
CA LEU A 91 -3.57 -5.41 -3.21
C LEU A 91 -3.42 -5.02 -4.68
N ASN A 92 -3.98 -3.87 -5.07
CA ASN A 92 -3.85 -3.35 -6.43
C ASN A 92 -2.77 -2.27 -6.52
N LEU A 93 -1.66 -2.59 -7.19
CA LEU A 93 -0.53 -1.68 -7.45
C LEU A 93 -0.42 -1.25 -8.92
N ALA A 94 -1.45 -1.50 -9.74
CA ALA A 94 -1.39 -1.20 -11.16
C ALA A 94 -1.09 0.29 -11.43
N PHE A 95 -0.43 0.57 -12.55
CA PHE A 95 -0.12 1.94 -13.00
C PHE A 95 0.67 2.78 -11.98
N ASN A 96 1.55 2.15 -11.20
CA ASN A 96 2.60 2.81 -10.42
C ASN A 96 3.93 2.82 -11.19
N TRP A 97 5.00 3.34 -10.59
CA TRP A 97 6.34 3.48 -11.18
C TRP A 97 7.32 2.48 -10.55
N ILE A 98 6.83 1.27 -10.27
CA ILE A 98 7.60 0.17 -9.70
C ILE A 98 8.45 -0.44 -10.82
N GLY A 99 9.77 -0.36 -10.70
CA GLY A 99 10.74 -1.01 -11.57
C GLY A 99 11.13 -2.39 -11.06
N ASP A 100 12.14 -2.99 -11.70
CA ASP A 100 12.57 -4.36 -11.40
C ASP A 100 13.04 -4.52 -9.95
N ALA A 101 13.73 -3.51 -9.41
CA ALA A 101 14.19 -3.53 -8.01
C ALA A 101 13.00 -3.51 -7.04
N GLY A 102 12.01 -2.64 -7.25
CA GLY A 102 10.80 -2.60 -6.43
C GLY A 102 9.99 -3.89 -6.53
N ALA A 103 9.84 -4.43 -7.73
CA ALA A 103 9.15 -5.70 -7.96
C ALA A 103 9.82 -6.87 -7.21
N ALA A 104 11.16 -6.92 -7.18
CA ALA A 104 11.90 -7.92 -6.41
C ALA A 104 11.61 -7.86 -4.90
N HIS A 105 11.48 -6.66 -4.33
CA HIS A 105 11.13 -6.50 -2.92
C HIS A 105 9.71 -6.97 -2.61
N ILE A 106 8.73 -6.66 -3.48
CA ILE A 106 7.36 -7.15 -3.33
C ILE A 106 7.35 -8.68 -3.41
N ALA A 107 8.04 -9.27 -4.39
CA ALA A 107 8.15 -10.72 -4.53
C ALA A 107 8.75 -11.38 -3.28
N GLN A 108 9.77 -10.76 -2.67
CA GLN A 108 10.37 -11.25 -1.43
C GLN A 108 9.40 -11.18 -0.24
N GLY A 109 8.63 -10.10 -0.11
CA GLY A 109 7.56 -9.99 0.90
C GLY A 109 6.48 -11.06 0.72
N LEU A 110 6.01 -11.25 -0.52
CA LEU A 110 5.03 -12.29 -0.85
C LEU A 110 5.56 -13.71 -0.59
N ARG A 111 6.85 -13.97 -0.84
CA ARG A 111 7.49 -15.27 -0.56
C ARG A 111 7.46 -15.63 0.93
N LEU A 112 7.51 -14.62 1.80
CA LEU A 112 7.47 -14.78 3.26
C LEU A 112 6.03 -14.77 3.80
N ASN A 113 5.08 -14.19 3.07
CA ASN A 113 3.68 -14.15 3.44
C ASN A 113 3.05 -15.56 3.34
N ARG A 114 3.03 -16.26 4.48
CA ARG A 114 2.52 -17.63 4.65
C ARG A 114 1.34 -17.70 5.60
#